data_AF-A0A061PFA8-F1
#
_entry.id   AF-A0A061PFA8-F1
#
_cell.length_a   1.000
_cell.length_b   1.000
_cell.length_c   1.000
_cell.angle_alpha   90.00
_cell.angle_beta   90.00
_cell.angle_gamma   90.00
#
_symmetry.space_group_name_H-M   'P 1'
#
loop_
_entity.id
_entity.type
_entity.pdbx_description
1 polymer ?
#
loop_
_entity_poly.entity_id
_entity_poly.type
_entity_poly.pdbx_seq_one_letter_code
_entity_poly.pdbx_strand_id
1 'polypeptide(L)'
;MDIIIDDGGHFMHQQIITFEEMYPLLSANGVFLIEDLHTSYMEEYGGGYENPNNFIEYSKPFIDQLHAWYSRDARLAVNDFSRSAWSMSYYDSILVIEKRPKQPPYDKMTGKPSW
;
A
#
# COMPACT_ATOMS: atom_id res chain seq x y z
N MET A 1 -3.06 5.02 -16.74
CA MET A 1 -1.61 4.71 -16.69
C MET A 1 -1.49 3.30 -16.14
N ASP A 2 -0.65 2.44 -16.72
CA ASP A 2 -0.54 1.04 -16.27
C ASP A 2 0.62 0.82 -15.31
N ILE A 3 1.68 1.62 -15.41
CA ILE A 3 2.82 1.61 -14.50
C ILE A 3 3.13 3.06 -14.12
N ILE A 4 3.34 3.30 -12.84
CA ILE A 4 3.85 4.56 -12.29
C ILE A 4 5.06 4.21 -11.42
N ILE A 5 6.16 4.93 -11.62
CA ILE A 5 7.39 4.82 -10.82
C ILE A 5 7.64 6.20 -10.24
N ASP A 6 7.70 6.30 -8.91
CA ASP A 6 8.18 7.47 -8.20
C ASP A 6 9.68 7.32 -7.90
N ASP A 7 10.47 8.02 -8.70
CA ASP A 7 11.92 8.22 -8.58
C ASP A 7 12.19 9.75 -8.55
N GLY A 8 11.37 10.46 -7.77
CA GLY A 8 11.36 11.93 -7.69
C GLY A 8 12.45 12.52 -6.80
N GLY A 9 12.20 13.66 -6.15
CA GLY A 9 13.22 14.38 -5.36
C GLY A 9 13.62 13.72 -4.03
N HIS A 10 13.21 12.47 -3.78
CA HIS A 10 13.51 11.61 -2.62
C HIS A 10 13.08 12.16 -1.24
N PHE A 11 12.52 13.35 -1.13
CA PHE A 11 11.98 13.85 0.13
C PHE A 11 10.69 13.10 0.50
N MET A 12 10.55 12.75 1.77
CA MET A 12 9.43 11.93 2.26
C MET A 12 8.06 12.53 1.94
N HIS A 13 7.91 13.85 2.11
CA HIS A 13 6.66 14.53 1.78
C HIS A 13 6.32 14.46 0.28
N GLN A 14 7.33 14.44 -0.60
CA GLN A 14 7.12 14.35 -2.05
C GLN A 14 6.65 12.95 -2.44
N GLN A 15 7.23 11.90 -1.85
CA GLN A 15 6.78 10.52 -2.07
C GLN A 15 5.34 10.31 -1.60
N ILE A 16 4.99 10.86 -0.42
CA ILE A 16 3.62 10.81 0.10
C ILE A 16 2.65 11.52 -0.85
N ILE A 17 2.95 12.76 -1.26
CA ILE A 17 2.10 13.53 -2.18
C ILE A 17 1.94 12.80 -3.52
N THR A 18 3.03 12.28 -4.08
CA THR A 18 3.00 11.55 -5.35
C THR A 18 2.12 10.31 -5.24
N PHE A 19 2.24 9.54 -4.15
CA PHE A 19 1.36 8.40 -3.91
C PHE A 19 -0.11 8.81 -3.82
N GLU A 20 -0.44 9.81 -3.01
CA GLU A 20 -1.84 10.26 -2.78
C GLU A 20 -2.51 10.77 -4.06
N GLU A 21 -1.79 11.50 -4.90
CA GLU A 21 -2.34 12.07 -6.13
C GLU A 21 -2.37 11.07 -7.29
N MET A 22 -1.37 10.17 -7.38
CA MET A 22 -1.17 9.35 -8.57
C MET A 22 -1.74 7.94 -8.42
N TYR A 23 -1.79 7.37 -7.21
CA TYR A 23 -2.38 6.04 -6.99
C TYR A 23 -3.86 5.93 -7.41
N PRO A 24 -4.73 6.95 -7.18
CA PRO A 24 -6.10 6.94 -7.69
C PRO A 24 -6.19 6.90 -9.22
N LEU A 25 -5.23 7.51 -9.92
CA LEU A 25 -5.18 7.61 -11.38
C LEU A 25 -4.58 6.37 -12.07
N LEU A 26 -3.89 5.50 -11.31
CA LEU A 26 -3.37 4.23 -11.80
C LEU A 26 -4.50 3.33 -12.29
N SER A 27 -4.29 2.60 -13.39
CA SER A 27 -5.31 1.72 -13.97
C SER A 27 -5.69 0.60 -12.99
N ALA A 28 -6.87 0.00 -13.19
CA ALA A 28 -7.41 -1.00 -12.27
C ALA A 28 -6.51 -2.23 -12.07
N ASN A 29 -5.65 -2.53 -13.06
CA ASN A 29 -4.68 -3.62 -13.03
C ASN A 29 -3.23 -3.12 -13.08
N GLY A 30 -3.00 -1.85 -12.74
CA GLY A 30 -1.69 -1.22 -12.84
C GLY A 30 -0.77 -1.50 -11.66
N VAL A 31 0.48 -1.06 -11.77
CA VAL A 31 1.50 -1.20 -10.73
C VAL A 31 2.07 0.18 -10.36
N PHE A 32 2.17 0.45 -9.06
CA PHE A 32 2.85 1.61 -8.51
C PHE A 32 4.16 1.19 -7.86
N LEU A 33 5.26 1.87 -8.18
CA LEU A 33 6.56 1.65 -7.57
C LEU A 33 7.01 2.93 -6.89
N ILE A 34 7.58 2.80 -5.70
CA ILE A 34 8.27 3.88 -4.99
C ILE A 34 9.71 3.43 -4.79
N GLU A 35 10.66 4.17 -5.35
CA GLU A 35 12.09 3.93 -5.20
C GLU A 35 12.66 4.73 -4.02
N ASP A 36 13.95 4.53 -3.72
CA ASP A 36 14.68 5.26 -2.66
C ASP A 36 14.07 5.26 -1.26
N LEU A 37 13.37 4.19 -0.86
CA LEU A 37 12.81 4.07 0.49
C LEU A 37 13.86 4.16 1.60
N HIS A 38 15.13 3.85 1.32
CA HIS A 38 16.20 3.98 2.30
C HIS A 38 16.35 5.43 2.82
N THR A 39 15.95 6.43 2.04
CA THR A 39 15.95 7.84 2.45
C THR A 39 14.93 8.12 3.58
N SER A 40 13.96 7.22 3.81
CA SER A 40 13.11 7.26 5.01
C SER A 40 13.88 7.20 6.32
N TYR A 41 15.13 6.75 6.30
CA TYR A 41 15.99 6.64 7.48
C TYR A 41 17.00 7.79 7.62
N MET A 42 16.98 8.77 6.70
CA MET A 42 17.97 9.85 6.61
C MET A 42 17.31 11.20 6.95
N GLU A 43 17.87 11.93 7.93
CA GLU A 43 17.29 13.19 8.43
C GLU A 43 17.25 14.28 7.35
N GLU A 44 18.25 14.33 6.46
CA GLU A 44 18.37 15.32 5.39
C GLU A 44 17.26 15.25 4.34
N TYR A 45 16.58 14.11 4.22
CA TYR A 45 15.42 13.91 3.34
C TYR A 45 14.06 14.02 4.07
N GLY A 46 14.09 14.47 5.33
CA GLY A 46 12.91 14.51 6.21
C GLY A 46 12.55 13.15 6.82
N GLY A 47 13.46 12.19 6.75
CA GLY A 47 13.31 10.85 7.32
C GLY A 47 13.72 10.76 8.79
N GLY A 48 14.19 9.58 9.18
CA GLY A 48 14.59 9.21 10.54
C GLY A 48 13.92 7.90 10.94
N TYR A 49 14.65 7.03 11.64
CA TYR A 49 14.10 5.76 12.13
C TYR A 49 12.88 6.01 13.02
N GLU A 50 11.76 5.33 12.73
CA GLU A 50 10.45 5.49 13.40
C GLU A 50 9.86 6.91 13.33
N ASN A 51 10.34 7.77 12.43
CA ASN A 51 9.73 9.08 12.20
C ASN A 51 8.36 8.91 11.49
N PRO A 52 7.24 9.29 12.13
CA PRO A 52 5.90 9.09 11.56
C PRO A 52 5.64 9.90 10.27
N ASN A 53 6.52 10.85 9.94
CA ASN A 53 6.43 11.65 8.72
C ASN A 53 7.20 11.07 7.53
N ASN A 54 7.90 9.93 7.71
CA ASN A 54 8.61 9.27 6.62
C ASN A 54 7.69 8.30 5.84
N PHE A 55 8.11 7.91 4.63
CA PHE A 55 7.27 7.09 3.75
C PHE A 55 7.10 5.64 4.26
N ILE A 56 8.12 5.07 4.92
CA ILE A 56 8.03 3.74 5.53
C ILE A 56 6.94 3.71 6.61
N GLU A 57 6.93 4.66 7.55
CA GLU A 57 5.90 4.72 8.59
C GLU A 57 4.53 5.05 8.00
N TYR A 58 4.47 5.94 7.01
CA TYR A 58 3.24 6.28 6.28
C TYR A 58 2.59 5.07 5.59
N SER A 59 3.40 4.16 5.05
CA SER A 59 2.91 3.00 4.28
C SER A 59 2.56 1.77 5.12
N LYS A 60 3.03 1.67 6.37
CA LYS A 60 2.72 0.55 7.28
C LYS A 60 1.22 0.34 7.51
N PRO A 61 0.39 1.39 7.80
CA PRO A 61 -1.06 1.23 7.94
C PRO A 61 -1.76 0.61 6.72
N PHE A 62 -1.14 0.66 5.53
CA PHE A 62 -1.71 0.02 4.34
C PHE A 62 -1.74 -1.50 4.44
N ILE A 63 -0.90 -2.10 5.29
CA ILE A 63 -0.95 -3.54 5.60
C ILE A 63 -2.29 -3.87 6.27
N ASP A 64 -2.74 -3.07 7.23
CA ASP A 64 -4.05 -3.26 7.86
C ASP A 64 -5.17 -3.03 6.83
N GLN A 65 -5.02 -1.99 6.01
CA GLN A 65 -6.00 -1.67 4.97
C GLN A 65 -6.11 -2.79 3.91
N LEU A 66 -5.03 -3.50 3.60
CA LEU A 66 -5.03 -4.66 2.70
C LEU A 66 -5.93 -5.80 3.23
N HIS A 67 -6.07 -5.88 4.56
CA HIS A 67 -6.84 -6.89 5.30
C HIS A 67 -8.17 -6.37 5.85
N ALA A 68 -8.55 -5.12 5.58
CA ALA A 68 -9.71 -4.47 6.22
C ALA A 68 -11.03 -5.25 6.09
N TRP A 69 -11.20 -6.06 5.04
CA TRP A 69 -12.38 -6.92 4.87
C TRP A 69 -12.57 -7.95 6.00
N TYR A 70 -11.51 -8.32 6.71
CA TYR A 70 -11.56 -9.25 7.83
C TYR A 70 -11.76 -8.55 9.18
N SER A 71 -11.70 -7.22 9.21
CA SER A 71 -11.85 -6.45 10.44
C SER A 71 -13.28 -6.56 10.98
N ARG A 72 -13.38 -6.74 12.30
CA ARG A 72 -14.64 -6.58 13.05
C ARG A 72 -14.70 -5.23 13.78
N ASP A 73 -13.63 -4.45 13.70
CA ASP A 73 -13.53 -3.13 14.31
C ASP A 73 -13.90 -2.06 13.28
N ALA A 74 -14.90 -1.24 13.61
CA ALA A 74 -15.40 -0.18 12.74
C ALA A 74 -14.34 0.90 12.42
N ARG A 75 -13.27 1.00 13.20
CA ARG A 75 -12.16 1.94 12.96
C ARG A 75 -11.31 1.55 11.75
N LEU A 76 -11.23 0.25 11.43
CA LEU A 76 -10.56 -0.26 10.23
C LEU A 76 -11.63 -0.59 9.18
N ALA A 77 -12.19 0.46 8.57
CA ALA A 77 -13.19 0.35 7.53
C ALA A 77 -12.57 0.15 6.15
N VAL A 78 -13.25 -0.60 5.28
CA VAL A 78 -12.84 -0.81 3.89
C VAL A 78 -12.87 0.50 3.10
N ASN A 79 -11.73 0.91 2.56
CA ASN A 79 -11.60 2.10 1.70
C ASN A 79 -11.22 1.73 0.25
N ASP A 80 -10.91 2.73 -0.57
CA ASP A 80 -10.54 2.53 -1.97
C ASP A 80 -9.23 1.75 -2.13
N PHE A 81 -8.30 1.91 -1.19
CA PHE A 81 -7.09 1.08 -1.15
C PHE A 81 -7.46 -0.40 -0.90
N SER A 82 -8.31 -0.73 0.06
CA SER A 82 -8.77 -2.13 0.26
C SER A 82 -9.45 -2.75 -0.96
N ARG A 83 -10.18 -1.93 -1.71
CA ARG A 83 -10.92 -2.36 -2.92
C ARG A 83 -10.03 -2.53 -4.14
N SER A 84 -8.84 -1.94 -4.14
CA SER A 84 -7.97 -1.88 -5.33
C SER A 84 -6.59 -2.49 -5.13
N ALA A 85 -6.00 -2.46 -3.93
CA ALA A 85 -4.67 -3.00 -3.67
C ALA A 85 -4.71 -4.53 -3.58
N TRP A 86 -4.03 -5.18 -4.53
CA TRP A 86 -3.89 -6.63 -4.58
C TRP A 86 -2.76 -7.13 -3.67
N SER A 87 -1.60 -6.50 -3.78
CA SER A 87 -0.40 -6.87 -3.02
C SER A 87 0.50 -5.68 -2.79
N MET A 88 1.30 -5.76 -1.73
CA MET A 88 2.41 -4.86 -1.42
C MET A 88 3.67 -5.71 -1.27
N SER A 89 4.73 -5.37 -2.00
CA SER A 89 6.02 -6.07 -1.92
C SER A 89 7.12 -5.07 -1.59
N TYR A 90 7.70 -5.21 -0.41
CA TYR A 90 8.86 -4.43 0.02
C TYR A 90 10.15 -5.16 -0.37
N TYR A 91 10.99 -4.47 -1.13
CA TYR A 91 12.35 -4.85 -1.45
C TYR A 91 13.30 -3.87 -0.78
N ASP A 92 14.61 -4.16 -0.82
CA ASP A 92 15.60 -3.16 -0.42
C ASP A 92 15.38 -1.88 -1.25
N SER A 93 15.09 -0.80 -0.55
CA SER A 93 14.81 0.53 -1.10
C SER A 93 13.62 0.67 -2.06
N ILE A 94 12.74 -0.33 -2.23
CA ILE A 94 11.62 -0.24 -3.18
C ILE A 94 10.33 -0.80 -2.56
N LEU A 95 9.21 -0.11 -2.74
CA LEU A 95 7.86 -0.65 -2.51
C LEU A 95 7.11 -0.76 -3.83
N VAL A 96 6.61 -1.96 -4.12
CA VAL A 96 5.74 -2.24 -5.25
C VAL A 96 4.31 -2.51 -4.77
N ILE A 97 3.33 -1.78 -5.30
CA ILE A 97 1.90 -1.96 -5.03
C ILE A 97 1.19 -2.32 -6.33
N GLU A 98 0.62 -3.52 -6.39
CA GLU A 98 -0.20 -3.95 -7.52
C GLU A 98 -1.67 -3.61 -7.28
N LYS A 99 -2.32 -2.98 -8.26
CA LYS A 99 -3.79 -2.82 -8.26
C LYS A 99 -4.43 -4.02 -8.95
N ARG A 100 -5.51 -4.54 -8.36
CA ARG A 100 -6.53 -5.41 -8.99
C ARG A 100 -7.86 -5.20 -8.24
N PRO A 101 -9.02 -5.11 -8.93
CA PRO A 101 -10.30 -5.00 -8.24
C PRO A 101 -10.53 -6.18 -7.29
N LYS A 102 -10.74 -5.90 -6.00
CA LYS A 102 -11.02 -6.90 -4.97
C LYS A 102 -12.49 -6.85 -4.56
N GLN A 103 -13.08 -8.03 -4.48
CA GLN A 103 -14.40 -8.25 -3.90
C GLN A 103 -14.26 -8.67 -2.42
N PRO A 104 -15.32 -8.52 -1.61
CA PRO A 104 -15.34 -9.09 -0.27
C PRO A 104 -14.98 -10.58 -0.31
N PRO A 105 -14.11 -11.07 0.59
CA PRO A 105 -13.81 -12.49 0.71
C PRO A 105 -15.08 -13.24 1.10
N TYR A 106 -15.26 -14.44 0.57
CA TYR A 106 -16.34 -15.35 0.94
C TYR A 106 -15.80 -16.76 1.15
N ASP A 107 -16.31 -17.44 2.16
CA ASP A 107 -15.95 -18.83 2.45
C ASP A 107 -16.88 -19.77 1.67
N LYS A 108 -16.31 -20.78 1.02
CA LYS A 108 -17.07 -21.85 0.37
C LYS A 108 -16.55 -23.19 0.87
N MET A 109 -17.40 -23.92 1.58
CA MET A 109 -17.10 -25.28 2.04
C MET A 109 -17.88 -26.28 1.19
N THR A 110 -17.21 -27.31 0.68
CA THR A 110 -17.83 -28.43 -0.06
C THR A 110 -17.38 -29.76 0.53
N GLY A 111 -18.32 -30.67 0.78
CA GLY A 111 -18.07 -31.99 1.34
C GLY A 111 -19.23 -32.44 2.24
N LYS A 112 -19.42 -33.76 2.39
CA LYS A 112 -20.29 -34.30 3.44
C LYS A 112 -19.42 -34.52 4.67
N PRO A 113 -19.73 -33.92 5.83
CA PRO A 113 -19.04 -34.26 7.07
C PRO A 113 -19.19 -35.76 7.32
N SER A 114 -18.07 -36.49 7.39
CA SER A 114 -18.05 -37.86 7.91
C SER A 114 -17.68 -37.76 9.39
N TRP A 115 -18.69 -37.87 10.22
CA TRP A 115 -18.62 -38.01 11.65
C TRP A 115 -19.27 -39.35 11.98
#